data_AF-A0A3C1Q5F5-F1
#
_entry.id   AF-A0A3C1Q5F5-F1
#
_cell.length_a   1.000
_cell.length_b   1.000
_cell.length_c   1.000
_cell.angle_alpha   90.00
_cell.angle_beta   90.00
_cell.angle_gamma   90.00
#
_symmetry.space_group_name_H-M   'P 1'
#
loop_
_entity.id
_entity.type
_entity.pdbx_description
1 polymer ?
#
loop_
_entity_poly.entity_id
_entity_poly.type
_entity_poly.pdbx_seq_one_letter_code
_entity_poly.pdbx_strand_id
1 'polypeptide(L)'
;MARVRSVLSEAKRNDCYIILVHIGGAARRGGSSDQMSRLVAPYAHQIIVLSDSDEDAFFTKLGAEGKIAITSVEGRTQVGPEIYKLLGED
;
A
#
# COMPACT_ATOMS: atom_id res chain seq x y z
N MET A 1 -14.21 6.37 -8.01
CA MET A 1 -12.91 6.89 -7.51
C MET A 1 -12.97 8.27 -6.82
N ALA A 2 -13.98 9.14 -7.07
CA ALA A 2 -14.05 10.46 -6.44
C ALA A 2 -14.02 10.44 -4.90
N ARG A 3 -14.77 9.50 -4.28
CA ARG A 3 -14.77 9.32 -2.82
C ARG A 3 -13.38 9.01 -2.25
N VAL A 4 -12.63 8.11 -2.89
CA VAL A 4 -11.27 7.74 -2.43
C VAL A 4 -10.34 8.95 -2.48
N ARG A 5 -10.37 9.73 -3.57
CA ARG A 5 -9.56 10.95 -3.69
C ARG A 5 -9.91 11.98 -2.62
N SER A 6 -11.20 12.13 -2.29
CA SER A 6 -11.63 13.04 -1.21
C SER A 6 -11.05 12.63 0.14
N VAL A 7 -11.08 11.33 0.48
CA VAL A 7 -10.51 10.81 1.73
C VAL A 7 -9.00 10.99 1.76
N LEU A 8 -8.29 10.65 0.68
CA LEU A 8 -6.83 10.82 0.60
C LEU A 8 -6.39 12.29 0.69
N SER A 9 -7.16 13.19 0.07
CA SER A 9 -6.89 14.63 0.17
C SER A 9 -7.08 15.12 1.60
N GLU A 10 -8.11 14.64 2.30
CA GLU A 10 -8.33 15.00 3.71
C GLU A 10 -7.24 14.44 4.62
N ALA A 11 -6.86 13.17 4.45
CA ALA A 11 -5.76 12.57 5.20
C ALA A 11 -4.47 13.37 5.03
N LYS A 12 -4.14 13.77 3.79
CA LYS A 12 -2.97 14.61 3.50
C LYS A 12 -3.08 16.00 4.14
N ARG A 13 -4.27 16.62 4.15
CA ARG A 13 -4.49 17.92 4.81
C ARG A 13 -4.27 17.87 6.32
N ASN A 14 -4.53 16.71 6.93
CA ASN A 14 -4.38 16.49 8.37
C ASN A 14 -3.05 15.79 8.72
N ASP A 15 -2.06 15.85 7.83
CA ASP A 15 -0.72 15.27 8.05
C ASP A 15 -0.74 13.80 8.47
N CYS A 16 -1.73 13.04 7.97
CA CYS A 16 -1.85 11.63 8.29
C CYS A 16 -0.78 10.83 7.54
N TYR A 17 -0.16 9.88 8.22
CA TYR A 17 0.67 8.86 7.58
C TYR A 17 -0.22 7.85 6.84
N ILE A 18 -0.01 7.71 5.54
CA ILE A 18 -0.85 6.86 4.67
C ILE A 18 -0.07 5.61 4.25
N ILE A 19 -0.62 4.44 4.58
CA ILE A 19 -0.09 3.13 4.20
C ILE A 19 -1.01 2.53 3.14
N LEU A 20 -0.44 2.16 1.98
CA LEU A 20 -1.12 1.35 0.99
C LEU A 20 -0.90 -0.12 1.35
N VAL A 21 -1.98 -0.83 1.67
CA VAL A 21 -1.90 -2.26 2.02
C VAL A 21 -2.64 -3.10 1.01
N HIS A 22 -1.96 -4.10 0.43
CA HIS A 22 -2.58 -5.15 -0.37
C HIS A 22 -2.34 -6.52 0.26
N ILE A 23 -3.23 -6.90 1.17
CA ILE A 23 -3.26 -8.26 1.76
C ILE A 23 -4.04 -9.25 0.91
N GLY A 24 -4.45 -8.88 -0.30
CA GLY A 24 -5.37 -9.66 -1.13
C GLY A 24 -4.78 -10.94 -1.72
N GLY A 25 -3.44 -11.01 -1.85
CA GLY A 25 -2.76 -12.03 -2.62
C GLY A 25 -2.81 -11.76 -4.13
N ALA A 26 -2.14 -12.62 -4.90
CA ALA A 26 -2.20 -12.63 -6.37
C ALA A 26 -3.65 -12.66 -6.88
N ALA A 27 -4.49 -13.46 -6.22
CA ALA A 27 -5.90 -13.67 -6.58
C ALA A 27 -6.77 -12.40 -6.53
N ARG A 28 -6.30 -11.32 -5.93
CA ARG A 28 -7.00 -10.03 -5.85
C ARG A 28 -6.32 -8.90 -6.65
N ARG A 29 -5.31 -9.23 -7.46
CA ARG A 29 -4.65 -8.31 -8.41
C ARG A 29 -5.48 -8.06 -9.66
N GLY A 30 -5.09 -7.03 -10.41
CA GLY A 30 -5.71 -6.63 -11.67
C GLY A 30 -6.96 -5.77 -11.49
N GLY A 31 -7.57 -5.41 -12.62
CA GLY A 31 -8.83 -4.68 -12.68
C GLY A 31 -8.89 -3.45 -11.76
N SER A 32 -9.93 -3.39 -10.93
CA SER A 32 -10.16 -2.28 -10.03
C SER A 32 -9.16 -2.18 -8.86
N SER A 33 -8.54 -3.30 -8.46
CA SER A 33 -7.55 -3.31 -7.36
C SER A 33 -6.29 -2.55 -7.78
N ASP A 34 -5.75 -2.88 -8.95
CA ASP A 34 -4.55 -2.20 -9.48
C ASP A 34 -4.84 -0.73 -9.80
N GLN A 35 -6.04 -0.41 -10.30
CA GLN A 35 -6.48 0.97 -10.48
C GLN A 35 -6.53 1.74 -9.15
N MET A 36 -7.00 1.09 -8.07
CA MET A 36 -7.02 1.70 -6.74
C MET A 36 -5.60 1.89 -6.21
N SER A 37 -4.72 0.91 -6.36
CA SER A 37 -3.31 1.03 -5.95
C SER A 37 -2.60 2.19 -6.64
N ARG A 38 -2.77 2.33 -7.97
CA ARG A 38 -2.22 3.47 -8.72
C ARG A 38 -2.78 4.82 -8.27
N LEU A 39 -4.04 4.85 -7.87
CA LEU A 39 -4.68 6.07 -7.37
C LEU A 39 -4.18 6.45 -5.96
N VAL A 40 -3.94 5.47 -5.10
CA VAL A 40 -3.52 5.67 -3.71
C VAL A 40 -2.02 5.94 -3.60
N ALA A 41 -1.19 5.30 -4.42
CA ALA A 41 0.27 5.37 -4.30
C ALA A 41 0.86 6.80 -4.24
N PRO A 42 0.41 7.78 -5.03
CA PRO A 42 0.92 9.16 -4.91
C PRO A 42 0.69 9.84 -3.56
N TYR A 43 -0.14 9.27 -2.69
CA TYR A 43 -0.41 9.74 -1.34
C TYR A 43 0.27 8.86 -0.27
N ALA A 44 0.76 7.68 -0.64
CA ALA A 44 1.28 6.70 0.31
C ALA A 44 2.72 7.02 0.70
N HIS A 45 3.04 6.77 1.97
CA HIS A 45 4.38 6.86 2.54
C HIS A 45 5.05 5.48 2.61
N GLN A 46 4.24 4.42 2.66
CA GLN A 46 4.65 3.03 2.69
C GLN A 46 3.68 2.17 1.89
N ILE A 47 4.20 1.13 1.24
CA ILE A 47 3.44 0.04 0.66
C ILE A 47 3.72 -1.24 1.47
N ILE A 48 2.69 -1.99 1.83
CA ILE A 48 2.80 -3.32 2.44
C ILE A 48 1.98 -4.31 1.61
N VAL A 49 2.62 -5.33 1.07
CA VAL A 49 1.98 -6.34 0.20
C VAL A 49 2.31 -7.75 0.66
N LEU A 50 1.46 -8.72 0.31
CA LEU A 50 1.91 -10.11 0.36
C LEU A 50 2.91 -10.37 -0.77
N SER A 51 3.92 -11.22 -0.55
CA SER A 51 4.94 -11.55 -1.54
C SER A 51 4.36 -12.06 -2.87
N ASP A 52 3.32 -12.90 -2.81
CA ASP A 52 2.60 -13.41 -3.98
C ASP A 52 1.83 -12.31 -4.74
N SER A 53 1.63 -11.15 -4.13
CA SER A 53 0.90 -10.04 -4.74
C SER A 53 1.78 -9.20 -5.64
N ASP A 54 3.08 -9.45 -5.75
CA ASP A 54 4.01 -8.64 -6.55
C ASP A 54 4.89 -9.47 -7.51
N GLU A 55 4.45 -10.68 -7.89
CA GLU A 55 5.18 -11.55 -8.83
C GLU A 55 5.44 -10.88 -10.20
N ASP A 56 4.58 -9.94 -10.61
CA ASP A 56 4.68 -9.13 -11.84
C ASP A 56 5.48 -7.83 -11.66
N ALA A 57 6.02 -7.61 -10.46
CA ALA A 57 6.72 -6.40 -10.02
C ALA A 57 5.86 -5.12 -10.14
N PHE A 58 4.53 -5.22 -10.14
CA PHE A 58 3.64 -4.07 -10.18
C PHE A 58 3.82 -3.11 -9.01
N PHE A 59 3.81 -3.60 -7.76
CA PHE A 59 4.03 -2.79 -6.56
C PHE A 59 5.47 -2.34 -6.48
N THR A 60 6.44 -3.20 -6.83
CA THR A 60 7.85 -2.82 -6.97
C THR A 60 8.02 -1.60 -7.87
N LYS A 61 7.42 -1.62 -9.07
CA LYS A 61 7.44 -0.47 -9.99
C LYS A 61 6.72 0.75 -9.40
N LEU A 62 5.56 0.54 -8.78
CA LEU A 62 4.76 1.61 -8.20
C LEU A 62 5.49 2.33 -7.06
N GLY A 63 6.19 1.59 -6.19
CA GLY A 63 7.02 2.17 -5.14
C GLY A 63 8.27 2.86 -5.72
N ALA A 64 8.90 2.30 -6.75
CA ALA A 64 10.03 2.95 -7.43
C ALA A 64 9.61 4.29 -8.07
N GLU A 65 8.49 4.33 -8.77
CA GLU A 65 7.91 5.54 -9.37
C GLU A 65 7.61 6.63 -8.32
N GLY A 66 7.05 6.22 -7.18
CA GLY A 66 6.69 7.13 -6.09
C GLY A 66 7.80 7.41 -5.08
N LYS A 67 8.95 6.74 -5.17
CA LYS A 67 9.98 6.68 -4.11
C LYS A 67 9.41 6.26 -2.75
N ILE A 68 8.52 5.28 -2.77
CA ILE A 68 7.80 4.76 -1.59
C ILE A 68 8.48 3.46 -1.15
N ALA A 69 8.76 3.33 0.15
CA ALA A 69 9.28 2.08 0.69
C ALA A 69 8.23 0.96 0.56
N ILE A 70 8.69 -0.25 0.26
CA ILE A 70 7.85 -1.44 0.10
C ILE A 70 8.29 -2.48 1.12
N THR A 71 7.32 -3.02 1.84
CA THR A 71 7.49 -4.18 2.71
C THR A 71 6.70 -5.34 2.13
N SER A 72 7.39 -6.42 1.82
CA SER A 72 6.78 -7.68 1.39
C SER A 72 6.69 -8.63 2.58
N VAL A 73 5.52 -9.26 2.77
CA VAL A 73 5.31 -10.26 3.83
C VAL A 73 4.75 -11.55 3.25
N GLU A 74 5.03 -12.70 3.87
CA GLU A 74 4.56 -14.00 3.37
C GLU A 74 3.09 -14.27 3.72
N GLY A 75 2.60 -13.69 4.82
CA GLY A 75 1.25 -13.93 5.32
C GLY A 75 0.56 -12.68 5.86
N ARG A 76 -0.77 -12.66 5.76
CA ARG A 76 -1.63 -11.55 6.21
C ARG A 76 -1.42 -11.18 7.67
N THR A 77 -1.10 -12.16 8.52
CA THR A 77 -0.88 -11.97 9.96
C THR A 77 0.38 -11.16 10.26
N GLN A 78 1.35 -11.10 9.33
CA GLN A 78 2.59 -10.35 9.50
C GLN A 78 2.43 -8.85 9.24
N VAL A 79 1.32 -8.41 8.63
CA VAL A 79 1.08 -6.97 8.40
C VAL A 79 0.97 -6.18 9.70
N GLY A 80 0.35 -6.74 10.74
CA GLY A 80 0.25 -6.09 12.05
C GLY A 80 1.63 -5.76 12.65
N PRO A 81 2.52 -6.77 12.81
CA PRO A 81 3.91 -6.54 13.20
C PRO A 81 4.65 -5.49 12.37
N GLU A 82 4.46 -5.44 11.05
CA GLU A 82 5.10 -4.42 10.21
C GLU A 82 4.54 -3.01 10.48
N ILE A 83 3.25 -2.89 10.80
CA ILE A 83 2.66 -1.61 11.20
C ILE A 83 3.21 -1.15 12.56
N TYR A 84 3.35 -2.04 13.55
CA TYR A 84 3.91 -1.69 14.85
C TYR A 84 5.33 -1.11 14.73
N LYS A 85 6.18 -1.73 13.90
CA LYS A 85 7.53 -1.20 13.60
C LYS A 85 7.51 0.23 13.04
N LEU A 86 6.54 0.56 12.19
CA LEU A 86 6.39 1.90 11.62
C LEU A 86 5.96 2.94 12.68
N LEU A 87 5.24 2.49 13.72
CA LEU A 87 4.83 3.33 14.85
C LEU A 87 5.93 3.46 15.91
N GLY A 88 7.04 2.71 15.78
CA GLY A 88 8.08 2.64 16.81
C GLY A 88 7.65 1.83 18.03
N GLU A 89 6.69 0.92 17.86
CA GLU A 89 6.22 0.00 18.89
C GLU A 89 6.85 -1.40 18.64
N ASP A 90 7.39 -2.01 19.70
CA ASP A 90 8.01 -3.35 19.70
C ASP A 90 7.01 -4.46 20.06
#